data_AF-A0A842P3H8-F1
#
_entry.id   AF-A0A842P3H8-F1
#
_cell.length_a   1.000
_cell.length_b   1.000
_cell.length_c   1.000
_cell.angle_alpha   90.00
_cell.angle_beta   90.00
_cell.angle_gamma   90.00
#
_symmetry.space_group_name_H-M   'P 1'
#
loop_
_entity.id
_entity.type
_entity.pdbx_description
1 polymer ?
#
loop_
_entity_poly.entity_id
_entity_poly.type
_entity_poly.pdbx_seq_one_letter_code
_entity_poly.pdbx_strand_id
1 'polypeptide(L)'
;ICAFQTRNPPHVAHEMLQKTSITTRDGVFVNPVIGQKKSGDFVDEVIVKCYETMIKLYYPENRCKLGTLHTQMKYAGPKEAIHHAIMRQNYGCTHIIIGRDHAGVGKFYDPMAAQKIFDDYPELEISPVFFPPFFYCRKCLTYTTPKACPHDNDVKEQISGTALREMIQNGQAPSEFILRPEVAQVILDHPKPFVD
;
A
#
# COMPACT_ATOMS: atom_id res chain seq x y z
N ILE A 1 16.26 -0.54 -6.69
CA ILE A 1 15.19 -1.05 -5.80
C ILE A 1 14.17 0.04 -5.54
N CYS A 2 12.86 -0.26 -5.63
CA CYS A 2 11.77 0.67 -5.36
C CYS A 2 11.15 0.39 -3.98
N ALA A 3 11.00 1.40 -3.13
CA ALA A 3 10.41 1.22 -1.80
C ALA A 3 8.89 1.39 -1.82
N PHE A 4 8.21 0.60 -0.99
CA PHE A 4 6.78 0.70 -0.73
C PHE A 4 6.53 0.85 0.77
N GLN A 5 6.13 2.06 1.17
CA GLN A 5 5.69 2.39 2.53
C GLN A 5 4.25 1.94 2.74
N THR A 6 3.94 1.37 3.91
CA THR A 6 2.58 0.97 4.26
C THR A 6 2.38 0.87 5.77
N ARG A 7 1.12 0.90 6.19
CA ARG A 7 0.68 0.61 7.57
C ARG A 7 -0.53 -0.33 7.62
N ASN A 8 -0.90 -0.90 6.48
CA ASN A 8 -2.09 -1.73 6.31
C ASN A 8 -1.69 -3.07 5.67
N PRO A 9 -2.48 -4.14 5.87
CA PRO A 9 -2.35 -5.36 5.09
C PRO A 9 -2.40 -5.05 3.58
N PRO A 10 -1.68 -5.82 2.75
CA PRO A 10 -1.75 -5.66 1.30
C PRO A 10 -3.12 -6.07 0.77
N HIS A 11 -3.72 -5.19 -0.04
CA HIS A 11 -4.80 -5.55 -0.97
C HIS A 11 -4.24 -5.59 -2.39
N VAL A 12 -4.99 -6.11 -3.36
CA VAL A 12 -4.47 -6.35 -4.72
C VAL A 12 -4.02 -5.04 -5.39
N ALA A 13 -4.63 -3.90 -5.11
CA ALA A 13 -4.11 -2.63 -5.63
C ALA A 13 -2.69 -2.29 -5.12
N HIS A 14 -2.32 -2.67 -3.88
CA HIS A 14 -0.93 -2.55 -3.40
C HIS A 14 -0.01 -3.51 -4.14
N GLU A 15 -0.46 -4.74 -4.36
CA GLU A 15 0.27 -5.74 -5.15
C GLU A 15 0.55 -5.23 -6.57
N MET A 16 -0.43 -4.62 -7.23
CA MET A 16 -0.25 -4.06 -8.57
C MET A 16 0.78 -2.93 -8.58
N LEU A 17 0.74 -2.00 -7.61
CA LEU A 17 1.76 -0.94 -7.48
C LEU A 17 3.18 -1.52 -7.35
N GLN A 18 3.33 -2.53 -6.51
CA GLN A 18 4.60 -3.19 -6.26
C GLN A 18 5.08 -3.95 -7.50
N LYS A 19 4.23 -4.76 -8.13
CA LYS A 19 4.57 -5.53 -9.35
C LYS A 19 4.83 -4.65 -10.56
N THR A 20 4.07 -3.58 -10.76
CA THR A 20 4.35 -2.58 -11.82
C THR A 20 5.69 -1.89 -11.58
N SER A 21 6.11 -1.70 -10.33
CA SER A 21 7.46 -1.18 -10.07
C SER A 21 8.55 -2.18 -10.45
N ILE A 22 8.32 -3.48 -10.22
CA ILE A 22 9.27 -4.56 -10.55
C ILE A 22 9.48 -4.72 -12.07
N THR A 23 8.55 -4.27 -12.93
CA THR A 23 8.70 -4.39 -14.39
C THR A 23 9.80 -3.50 -14.97
N THR A 24 10.19 -2.46 -14.22
CA THR A 24 11.14 -1.42 -14.65
C THR A 24 12.28 -1.21 -13.64
N ARG A 25 12.29 -1.98 -12.55
CA ARG A 25 13.30 -1.95 -11.47
C ARG A 25 13.61 -3.37 -11.00
N ASP A 26 14.77 -3.57 -10.39
CA ASP A 26 15.24 -4.92 -10.00
C ASP A 26 14.43 -5.59 -8.88
N GLY A 27 13.67 -4.80 -8.12
CA GLY A 27 12.87 -5.34 -7.02
C GLY A 27 12.20 -4.26 -6.21
N VAL A 28 11.33 -4.70 -5.30
CA VAL A 28 10.59 -3.87 -4.37
C VAL A 28 11.03 -4.13 -2.93
N PHE A 29 11.20 -3.06 -2.16
CA PHE A 29 11.38 -3.12 -0.70
C PHE A 29 10.07 -2.73 -0.02
N VAL A 30 9.33 -3.73 0.44
CA VAL A 30 8.09 -3.54 1.21
C VAL A 30 8.48 -3.25 2.65
N ASN A 31 8.14 -2.06 3.13
CA ASN A 31 8.63 -1.55 4.40
C ASN A 31 7.49 -1.06 5.30
N PRO A 32 6.69 -1.98 5.89
CA PRO A 32 5.58 -1.63 6.76
C PRO A 32 6.08 -0.94 8.04
N VAL A 33 5.38 0.10 8.44
CA VAL A 33 5.60 0.74 9.74
C VAL A 33 4.97 -0.11 10.84
N ILE A 34 5.79 -0.43 11.83
CA ILE A 34 5.43 -1.10 13.08
C ILE A 34 5.68 -0.12 14.22
N GLY A 35 4.73 0.00 15.14
CA GLY A 35 4.79 0.98 16.21
C GLY A 35 3.42 1.28 16.79
N GLN A 36 3.32 2.35 17.58
CA GLN A 36 2.06 2.75 18.19
C GLN A 36 1.02 3.07 17.11
N LYS A 37 -0.16 2.44 17.24
CA LYS A 37 -1.30 2.63 16.34
C LYS A 37 -2.48 3.22 17.06
N LYS A 38 -3.41 3.75 16.28
CA LYS A 38 -4.73 4.17 16.76
C LYS A 38 -5.69 2.97 16.81
N SER A 39 -6.70 3.06 17.67
CA SER A 39 -7.83 2.13 17.70
C SER A 39 -8.43 1.96 16.30
N GLY A 40 -8.72 0.71 15.95
CA GLY A 40 -9.28 0.31 14.65
C GLY A 40 -8.27 0.11 13.51
N ASP A 41 -6.97 0.35 13.72
CA ASP A 41 -5.93 -0.09 12.79
C ASP A 41 -5.65 -1.60 12.94
N PHE A 42 -5.11 -2.25 11.91
CA PHE A 42 -4.72 -3.66 11.99
C PHE A 42 -3.51 -3.85 12.92
N VAL A 43 -3.49 -4.93 13.70
CA VAL A 43 -2.33 -5.30 14.53
C VAL A 43 -1.11 -5.63 13.66
N ASP A 44 0.10 -5.35 14.17
CA ASP A 44 1.34 -5.51 13.41
C ASP A 44 1.58 -6.93 12.90
N GLU A 45 1.30 -7.92 13.74
CA GLU A 45 1.47 -9.34 13.40
C GLU A 45 0.63 -9.74 12.17
N VAL A 46 -0.62 -9.25 12.08
CA VAL A 46 -1.49 -9.51 10.93
C VAL A 46 -0.92 -8.88 9.67
N ILE A 47 -0.44 -7.62 9.75
CA ILE A 47 0.15 -6.94 8.59
C ILE A 47 1.35 -7.71 8.06
N VAL A 48 2.28 -8.08 8.94
CA VAL A 48 3.50 -8.82 8.58
C VAL A 48 3.12 -10.15 7.92
N LYS A 49 2.28 -10.96 8.59
CA LYS A 49 1.84 -12.26 8.05
C LYS A 49 1.14 -12.13 6.71
N CYS A 50 0.31 -11.10 6.51
CA CYS A 50 -0.33 -10.86 5.22
C CYS A 50 0.67 -10.54 4.11
N TYR A 51 1.72 -9.72 4.39
CA TYR A 51 2.78 -9.47 3.41
C TYR A 51 3.62 -10.72 3.16
N GLU A 52 3.98 -11.49 4.18
CA GLU A 52 4.72 -12.75 4.01
C GLU A 52 3.96 -13.72 3.11
N THR A 53 2.66 -13.92 3.38
CA THR A 53 1.78 -14.77 2.56
C THR A 53 1.69 -14.25 1.13
N MET A 54 1.45 -12.95 0.94
CA MET A 54 1.35 -12.37 -0.40
C MET A 54 2.68 -12.53 -1.17
N ILE A 55 3.82 -12.25 -0.53
CA ILE A 55 5.14 -12.35 -1.15
C ILE A 55 5.44 -13.79 -1.53
N LYS A 56 5.22 -14.74 -0.62
CA LYS A 56 5.49 -16.16 -0.84
C LYS A 56 4.71 -16.75 -2.01
N LEU A 57 3.43 -16.38 -2.15
CA LEU A 57 2.54 -17.01 -3.13
C LEU A 57 2.49 -16.27 -4.47
N TYR A 58 2.74 -14.96 -4.48
CA TYR A 58 2.44 -14.12 -5.64
C TYR A 58 3.64 -13.37 -6.23
N TYR A 59 4.83 -13.41 -5.62
CA TYR A 59 6.00 -12.69 -6.14
C TYR A 59 7.03 -13.64 -6.75
N PRO A 60 7.73 -13.22 -7.82
CA PRO A 60 8.90 -13.96 -8.27
C PRO A 60 9.99 -13.96 -7.20
N GLU A 61 10.77 -15.04 -7.16
CA GLU A 61 11.90 -15.18 -6.24
C GLU A 61 12.89 -14.02 -6.38
N ASN A 62 13.45 -13.57 -5.26
CA ASN A 62 14.47 -12.51 -5.21
C ASN A 62 14.03 -11.15 -5.80
N ARG A 63 12.73 -10.90 -6.00
CA ARG A 63 12.21 -9.60 -6.49
C ARG A 63 11.53 -8.75 -5.42
N CYS A 64 11.28 -9.29 -4.23
CA CYS A 64 10.64 -8.58 -3.13
C CYS A 64 11.35 -8.85 -1.82
N LYS A 65 11.69 -7.78 -1.09
CA LYS A 65 12.22 -7.86 0.28
C LYS A 65 11.23 -7.21 1.23
N LEU A 66 10.85 -7.93 2.27
CA LEU A 66 10.11 -7.40 3.42
C LEU A 66 11.09 -7.01 4.53
N GLY A 67 10.91 -5.84 5.11
CA GLY A 67 11.60 -5.43 6.34
C GLY A 67 10.76 -4.42 7.09
N THR A 68 10.70 -4.47 8.40
CA THR A 68 9.82 -3.58 9.20
C THR A 68 10.52 -2.24 9.47
N LEU A 69 9.75 -1.16 9.55
CA LEU A 69 10.24 0.14 10.01
C LEU A 69 9.65 0.43 11.38
N HIS A 70 10.50 0.49 12.39
CA HIS A 70 10.08 0.75 13.77
C HIS A 70 10.02 2.25 14.01
N THR A 71 8.81 2.83 13.87
CA THR A 71 8.57 4.26 14.06
C THR A 71 7.09 4.49 14.31
N GLN A 72 6.73 5.73 14.68
CA GLN A 72 5.34 6.16 14.78
C GLN A 72 4.95 6.96 13.53
N MET A 73 3.76 6.70 13.00
CA MET A 73 3.17 7.54 11.97
C MET A 73 2.84 8.92 12.56
N LYS A 74 3.33 9.99 11.93
CA LYS A 74 3.04 11.38 12.32
C LYS A 74 1.74 11.89 11.70
N TYR A 75 1.24 11.21 10.67
CA TYR A 75 0.09 11.61 9.87
C TYR A 75 0.27 13.03 9.28
N ALA A 76 1.51 13.37 8.92
CA ALA A 76 1.93 14.70 8.49
C ALA A 76 1.97 14.86 6.96
N GLY A 77 1.30 13.96 6.23
CA GLY A 77 1.02 14.07 4.81
C GLY A 77 2.28 14.37 3.98
N PRO A 78 2.33 15.49 3.23
CA PRO A 78 3.46 15.82 2.36
C PRO A 78 4.82 15.84 3.06
N LYS A 79 4.94 16.44 4.26
CA LYS A 79 6.22 16.48 4.98
C LYS A 79 6.68 15.10 5.42
N GLU A 80 5.74 14.22 5.77
CA GLU A 80 6.05 12.84 6.10
C GLU A 80 6.40 12.00 4.86
N ALA A 81 5.89 12.35 3.67
CA ALA A 81 6.32 11.75 2.41
C ALA A 81 7.81 11.97 2.15
N ILE A 82 8.31 13.20 2.36
CA ILE A 82 9.73 13.54 2.28
C ILE A 82 10.54 12.79 3.35
N HIS A 83 10.03 12.75 4.59
CA HIS A 83 10.69 11.99 5.66
C HIS A 83 10.81 10.49 5.33
N HIS A 84 9.75 9.90 4.78
CA HIS A 84 9.78 8.52 4.30
C HIS A 84 10.79 8.34 3.16
N ALA A 85 10.87 9.28 2.21
CA ALA A 85 11.84 9.22 1.12
C ALA A 85 13.28 9.19 1.66
N ILE A 86 13.65 10.11 2.55
CA ILE A 86 14.98 10.18 3.18
C ILE A 86 15.32 8.86 3.89
N MET A 87 14.39 8.32 4.68
CA MET A 87 14.60 7.03 5.33
C MET A 87 14.93 5.93 4.32
N ARG A 88 14.19 5.87 3.20
CA ARG A 88 14.33 4.80 2.21
C ARG A 88 15.58 4.98 1.36
N GLN A 89 16.01 6.21 1.13
CA GLN A 89 17.32 6.51 0.56
C GLN A 89 18.43 5.92 1.44
N ASN A 90 18.35 6.11 2.75
CA ASN A 90 19.31 5.56 3.71
C ASN A 90 19.27 4.01 3.81
N TYR A 91 18.13 3.39 3.48
CA TYR A 91 18.04 1.92 3.29
C TYR A 91 18.60 1.44 1.94
N GLY A 92 19.12 2.34 1.09
CA GLY A 92 19.67 2.02 -0.22
C GLY A 92 18.63 1.92 -1.34
N CYS A 93 17.41 2.43 -1.13
CA CYS A 93 16.40 2.48 -2.19
C CYS A 93 16.66 3.66 -3.13
N THR A 94 16.52 3.41 -4.44
CA THR A 94 16.68 4.46 -5.46
C THR A 94 15.37 5.10 -5.85
N HIS A 95 14.24 4.45 -5.52
CA HIS A 95 12.91 4.95 -5.81
C HIS A 95 11.98 4.74 -4.62
N ILE A 96 10.91 5.54 -4.51
CA ILE A 96 9.83 5.34 -3.54
C ILE A 96 8.46 5.57 -4.17
N ILE A 97 7.52 4.66 -3.93
CA ILE A 97 6.14 4.80 -4.38
C ILE A 97 5.43 5.83 -3.50
N ILE A 98 4.88 6.87 -4.12
CA ILE A 98 4.07 7.91 -3.45
C ILE A 98 2.66 7.91 -4.05
N GLY A 99 1.72 7.37 -3.29
CA GLY A 99 0.31 7.28 -3.67
C GLY A 99 -0.46 8.58 -3.43
N ARG A 100 -1.77 8.52 -3.74
CA ARG A 100 -2.73 9.55 -3.36
C ARG A 100 -2.86 9.64 -1.83
N ASP A 101 -2.87 10.86 -1.28
CA ASP A 101 -3.04 11.15 0.15
C ASP A 101 -2.02 10.41 1.04
N HIS A 102 -0.78 10.29 0.54
CA HIS A 102 0.29 9.58 1.24
C HIS A 102 0.55 10.17 2.63
N ALA A 103 0.48 9.30 3.65
CA ALA A 103 0.62 9.67 5.07
C ALA A 103 -0.36 10.75 5.56
N GLY A 104 -1.49 10.96 4.88
CA GLY A 104 -2.51 11.92 5.27
C GLY A 104 -3.40 11.48 6.44
N VAL A 105 -4.24 12.41 6.89
CA VAL A 105 -5.29 12.19 7.89
C VAL A 105 -6.57 12.93 7.48
N GLY A 106 -7.69 12.19 7.47
CA GLY A 106 -8.99 12.73 7.12
C GLY A 106 -9.00 13.35 5.72
N LYS A 107 -9.35 14.64 5.63
CA LYS A 107 -9.29 15.45 4.41
C LYS A 107 -8.40 16.68 4.59
N PHE A 108 -7.44 16.62 5.52
CA PHE A 108 -6.63 17.77 5.90
C PHE A 108 -5.69 18.24 4.78
N TYR A 109 -5.13 17.31 4.00
CA TYR A 109 -4.21 17.61 2.90
C TYR A 109 -4.92 17.46 1.54
N ASP A 110 -4.47 18.24 0.56
CA ASP A 110 -4.81 17.98 -0.85
C ASP A 110 -4.31 16.57 -1.23
N PRO A 111 -5.11 15.75 -1.94
CA PRO A 111 -4.73 14.36 -2.22
C PRO A 111 -3.43 14.18 -3.01
N MET A 112 -2.97 15.21 -3.74
CA MET A 112 -1.74 15.17 -4.53
C MET A 112 -0.60 15.98 -3.89
N ALA A 113 -0.82 16.62 -2.74
CA ALA A 113 0.20 17.45 -2.10
C ALA A 113 1.47 16.67 -1.75
N ALA A 114 1.35 15.39 -1.38
CA ALA A 114 2.50 14.54 -1.09
C ALA A 114 3.33 14.16 -2.32
N GLN A 115 2.78 14.31 -3.53
CA GLN A 115 3.52 14.15 -4.77
C GLN A 115 4.20 15.46 -5.15
N LYS A 116 3.45 16.57 -5.10
CA LYS A 116 3.93 17.91 -5.47
C LYS A 116 5.10 18.41 -4.62
N ILE A 117 5.11 18.09 -3.32
CA ILE A 117 6.16 18.55 -2.41
C ILE A 117 7.57 18.08 -2.83
N PHE A 118 7.71 17.03 -3.64
CA PHE A 118 9.04 16.60 -4.11
C PHE A 118 9.71 17.64 -5.02
N ASP A 119 8.94 18.51 -5.69
CA ASP A 119 9.49 19.60 -6.51
C ASP A 119 10.27 20.62 -5.65
N ASP A 120 9.98 20.69 -4.35
CA ASP A 120 10.64 21.58 -3.40
C ASP A 120 11.96 21.00 -2.85
N TYR A 121 12.26 19.71 -3.10
CA TYR A 121 13.45 19.00 -2.59
C TYR A 121 14.24 18.30 -3.72
N PRO A 122 14.73 19.06 -4.73
CA PRO A 122 15.45 18.49 -5.86
C PRO A 122 16.80 17.83 -5.49
N GLU A 123 17.30 18.06 -4.28
CA GLU A 123 18.53 17.50 -3.75
C GLU A 123 18.40 16.04 -3.26
N LEU A 124 17.18 15.50 -3.15
CA LEU A 124 16.98 14.10 -2.79
C LEU A 124 17.45 13.18 -3.91
N GLU A 125 18.29 12.21 -3.59
CA GLU A 125 18.79 11.23 -4.56
C GLU A 125 17.74 10.15 -4.88
N ILE A 126 16.83 9.88 -3.95
CA ILE A 126 15.72 8.94 -4.15
C ILE A 126 14.62 9.58 -5.01
N SER A 127 14.28 8.93 -6.11
CA SER A 127 13.24 9.42 -7.03
C SER A 127 11.85 8.96 -6.61
N PRO A 128 10.85 9.86 -6.50
CA PRO A 128 9.47 9.44 -6.29
C PRO A 128 8.91 8.76 -7.55
N VAL A 129 8.03 7.80 -7.35
CA VAL A 129 7.25 7.15 -8.41
C VAL A 129 5.78 7.31 -8.10
N PHE A 130 5.06 7.91 -9.05
CA PHE A 130 3.64 8.19 -8.92
C PHE A 130 2.82 7.19 -9.73
N PHE A 131 1.85 6.59 -9.08
CA PHE A 131 0.89 5.71 -9.74
C PHE A 131 -0.53 6.21 -9.51
N PRO A 132 -1.42 6.11 -10.51
CA PRO A 132 -2.84 6.20 -10.28
C PRO A 132 -3.32 5.02 -9.40
N PRO A 133 -4.48 5.14 -8.75
CA PRO A 133 -5.06 4.01 -8.02
C PRO A 133 -5.44 2.88 -8.99
N PHE A 134 -5.00 1.66 -8.68
CA PHE A 134 -5.39 0.47 -9.43
C PHE A 134 -6.76 -0.04 -8.97
N PHE A 135 -7.50 -0.65 -9.90
CA PHE A 135 -8.75 -1.38 -9.66
C PHE A 135 -8.91 -2.50 -10.69
N TYR A 136 -9.68 -3.54 -10.37
CA TYR A 136 -10.08 -4.53 -11.36
C TYR A 136 -11.30 -4.03 -12.12
N CYS A 137 -11.28 -4.13 -13.45
CA CYS A 137 -12.44 -3.79 -14.28
C CYS A 137 -12.99 -5.06 -14.94
N ARG A 138 -14.26 -5.39 -14.65
CA ARG A 138 -14.93 -6.58 -15.18
C ARG A 138 -15.10 -6.56 -16.71
N LYS A 139 -15.10 -5.38 -17.34
CA LYS A 139 -15.15 -5.25 -18.81
C LYS A 139 -13.76 -5.35 -19.46
N CYS A 140 -12.74 -4.78 -18.84
CA CYS A 140 -11.36 -4.91 -19.34
C CYS A 140 -10.73 -6.27 -19.00
N LEU A 141 -11.34 -7.04 -18.09
CA LEU A 141 -10.84 -8.33 -17.60
C LEU A 141 -9.41 -8.26 -17.04
N THR A 142 -9.07 -7.12 -16.44
CA THR A 142 -7.73 -6.89 -15.89
C THR A 142 -7.73 -5.80 -14.82
N TYR A 143 -6.65 -5.78 -14.04
CA TYR A 143 -6.29 -4.66 -13.19
C TYR A 143 -5.79 -3.51 -14.04
N THR A 144 -6.40 -2.35 -13.84
CA THR A 144 -6.17 -1.16 -14.66
C THR A 144 -6.25 0.10 -13.80
N THR A 145 -6.14 1.26 -14.44
CA THR A 145 -6.14 2.56 -13.79
C THR A 145 -7.14 3.50 -14.49
N PRO A 146 -7.52 4.63 -13.87
CA PRO A 146 -8.36 5.62 -14.53
C PRO A 146 -7.77 6.19 -15.83
N LYS A 147 -6.44 6.10 -16.02
CA LYS A 147 -5.77 6.56 -17.24
C LYS A 147 -5.90 5.59 -18.42
N ALA A 148 -6.23 4.33 -18.16
CA ALA A 148 -6.23 3.26 -19.18
C ALA A 148 -7.58 2.55 -19.31
N CYS A 149 -8.56 2.87 -18.48
CA CYS A 149 -9.90 2.27 -18.51
C CYS A 149 -10.96 3.35 -18.74
N PRO A 150 -11.77 3.24 -19.81
CA PRO A 150 -12.82 4.22 -20.12
C PRO A 150 -14.15 3.96 -19.39
N HIS A 151 -14.24 2.87 -18.61
CA HIS A 151 -15.52 2.44 -18.03
C HIS A 151 -15.84 3.14 -16.70
N ASP A 152 -17.14 3.19 -16.39
CA ASP A 152 -17.70 3.76 -15.16
C ASP A 152 -17.50 2.85 -13.94
N ASN A 153 -17.88 3.34 -12.76
CA ASN A 153 -17.62 2.68 -11.48
C ASN A 153 -18.46 1.42 -11.24
N ASP A 154 -19.57 1.24 -11.94
CA ASP A 154 -20.47 0.07 -11.85
C ASP A 154 -19.79 -1.25 -12.25
N VAL A 155 -18.75 -1.19 -13.09
CA VAL A 155 -17.96 -2.34 -13.52
C VAL A 155 -16.60 -2.46 -12.85
N LYS A 156 -16.28 -1.57 -11.90
CA LYS A 156 -15.01 -1.56 -11.17
C LYS A 156 -15.17 -2.26 -9.82
N GLU A 157 -14.23 -3.13 -9.50
CA GLU A 157 -14.10 -3.69 -8.15
C GLU A 157 -13.32 -2.69 -7.30
N GLN A 158 -14.03 -1.98 -6.42
CA GLN A 158 -13.45 -1.04 -5.47
C GLN A 158 -14.21 -1.11 -4.14
N ILE A 159 -13.48 -0.98 -3.04
CA ILE A 159 -14.07 -0.89 -1.71
C ILE A 159 -13.36 0.20 -0.90
N SER A 160 -14.09 0.91 -0.05
CA SER A 160 -13.48 1.84 0.89
C SER A 160 -12.77 1.07 2.02
N GLY A 161 -11.74 1.67 2.62
CA GLY A 161 -11.07 1.06 3.78
C GLY A 161 -12.01 0.84 4.97
N THR A 162 -13.05 1.67 5.13
CA THR A 162 -14.07 1.50 6.17
C THR A 162 -14.94 0.28 5.90
N ALA A 163 -15.48 0.16 4.68
CA ALA A 163 -16.30 -0.98 4.29
C ALA A 163 -15.51 -2.30 4.33
N LEU A 164 -14.23 -2.28 3.93
CA LEU A 164 -13.35 -3.45 4.05
C LEU A 164 -13.19 -3.91 5.50
N ARG A 165 -12.96 -2.98 6.43
CA ARG A 165 -12.85 -3.31 7.86
C ARG A 165 -14.15 -3.85 8.43
N GLU A 166 -15.28 -3.24 8.08
CA GLU A 166 -16.61 -3.69 8.50
C GLU A 166 -16.91 -5.13 8.03
N MET A 167 -16.60 -5.45 6.77
CA MET A 167 -16.73 -6.83 6.27
C MET A 167 -15.89 -7.81 7.10
N ILE A 168 -14.62 -7.48 7.35
CA ILE A 168 -13.71 -8.32 8.13
C ILE A 168 -14.21 -8.49 9.57
N GLN A 169 -14.70 -7.43 10.21
CA GLN A 169 -15.29 -7.49 11.56
C GLN A 169 -16.53 -8.39 11.61
N ASN A 170 -17.28 -8.48 10.52
CA ASN A 170 -18.42 -9.38 10.37
C ASN A 170 -18.03 -10.81 9.93
N GLY A 171 -16.73 -11.14 9.90
CA GLY A 171 -16.24 -12.45 9.47
C GLY A 171 -16.35 -12.70 7.96
N GLN A 172 -16.52 -11.64 7.15
CA GLN A 172 -16.68 -11.72 5.70
C GLN A 172 -15.40 -11.30 4.98
N ALA A 173 -15.04 -12.03 3.93
CA ALA A 173 -13.97 -11.64 3.01
C ALA A 173 -14.52 -10.74 1.90
N PRO A 174 -13.77 -9.70 1.46
CA PRO A 174 -14.11 -9.00 0.22
C PRO A 174 -13.89 -9.91 -0.99
N SER A 175 -14.31 -9.44 -2.17
CA SER A 175 -14.04 -10.11 -3.44
C SER A 175 -12.54 -10.41 -3.63
N GLU A 176 -12.23 -11.53 -4.29
CA GLU A 176 -10.86 -11.94 -4.65
C GLU A 176 -10.13 -10.90 -5.52
N PHE A 177 -10.89 -10.04 -6.21
CA PHE A 177 -10.36 -8.91 -6.98
C PHE A 177 -9.89 -7.74 -6.10
N ILE A 178 -10.27 -7.72 -4.83
CA ILE A 178 -9.86 -6.70 -3.84
C ILE A 178 -8.75 -7.26 -2.95
N LEU A 179 -8.92 -8.48 -2.43
CA LEU A 179 -7.99 -9.10 -1.50
C LEU A 179 -7.79 -10.55 -1.91
N ARG A 180 -6.52 -10.99 -2.00
CA ARG A 180 -6.22 -12.39 -2.29
C ARG A 180 -6.86 -13.30 -1.23
N PRO A 181 -7.52 -14.41 -1.61
CA PRO A 181 -8.19 -15.29 -0.65
C PRO A 181 -7.30 -15.75 0.52
N GLU A 182 -6.03 -16.07 0.27
CA GLU A 182 -5.09 -16.51 1.30
C GLU A 182 -4.68 -15.37 2.24
N VAL A 183 -4.65 -14.13 1.72
CA VAL A 183 -4.40 -12.94 2.55
C VAL A 183 -5.64 -12.64 3.40
N ALA A 184 -6.84 -12.77 2.84
CA ALA A 184 -8.09 -12.62 3.59
C ALA A 184 -8.18 -13.65 4.73
N GLN A 185 -7.81 -14.91 4.45
CA GLN A 185 -7.81 -15.98 5.44
C GLN A 185 -6.88 -15.67 6.63
N VAL A 186 -5.67 -15.17 6.36
CA VAL A 186 -4.74 -14.74 7.43
C VAL A 186 -5.37 -13.71 8.38
N ILE A 187 -6.17 -12.78 7.84
CA ILE A 187 -6.84 -11.76 8.65
C ILE A 187 -7.99 -12.38 9.45
N LEU A 188 -8.83 -13.21 8.81
CA LEU A 188 -10.02 -13.79 9.41
C LEU A 188 -9.70 -14.85 10.47
N ASP A 189 -8.58 -15.57 10.33
CA ASP A 189 -8.12 -16.56 11.32
C ASP A 189 -7.54 -15.91 12.58
N HIS A 190 -7.22 -14.61 12.53
CA HIS A 190 -6.65 -13.91 13.66
C HIS A 190 -7.76 -13.51 14.64
N PRO A 191 -7.71 -13.89 15.93
CA PRO A 191 -8.81 -13.69 16.88
C PRO A 191 -9.10 -12.21 17.18
N LYS A 192 -8.09 -11.35 17.08
CA LYS A 192 -8.19 -9.90 17.26
C LYS A 192 -7.38 -9.15 16.20
N PRO A 193 -7.89 -9.00 14.97
CA PRO A 193 -7.09 -8.45 13.87
C PRO A 193 -6.90 -6.93 13.96
N PHE A 194 -7.64 -6.26 14.86
CA PHE A 194 -7.61 -4.81 15.06
C PHE A 194 -7.08 -4.45 16.45
N VAL A 195 -6.44 -3.28 16.54
CA VAL A 195 -6.04 -2.65 17.80
C VAL A 195 -7.28 -2.09 18.50
N ASP A 196 -7.38 -2.37 19.80
CA ASP A 196 -8.45 -1.87 20.69
C ASP A 196 -8.45 -0.33 20.78
#